data_AF-X1JIF0-F1
#
_entry.id   AF-X1JIF0-F1
#
_cell.length_a   1.000
_cell.length_b   1.000
_cell.length_c   1.000
_cell.angle_alpha   90.00
_cell.angle_beta   90.00
_cell.angle_gamma   90.00
#
_symmetry.space_group_name_H-M   'P 1'
#
loop_
_entity.id
_entity.type
_entity.pdbx_description
1 polymer ?
#
loop_
_entity_poly.entity_id
_entity_poly.type
_entity_poly.pdbx_seq_one_letter_code
_entity_poly.pdbx_strand_id
1 'polypeptide(L)'
;MEDFFNYISSQEKPKTIVILSPDHFQSGILMESNSFITIGLEGDDEKFNNLKVDTLLSGKLFKENKMALNNSTVITEHGVTALLPYIKKYFPETNILPILIPADITKEQVEQLVKTIDENTLLNTIVVASVDFSHYLPSRAADFHDTKSIRVLLNFEKENFKNIEVDCWQALYAVRLFAKLRQKETPHIIAHKNSADFLNLELEETTSYFSVVFRENKSEEIFSSSTVEAFNERVKTVLLVGDIMLDRGVENLIKQNSIYYPFQKIGQFLRGI
;
A
#
# COMPACT_ATOMS: atom_id res chain seq x y z
N MET A 1 6.01 -7.85 9.91
CA MET A 1 5.97 -6.59 10.72
C MET A 1 7.17 -6.47 11.65
N GLU A 2 7.43 -7.45 12.52
CA GLU A 2 8.57 -7.42 13.46
C GLU A 2 9.91 -7.15 12.75
N ASP A 3 10.25 -7.93 11.71
CA ASP A 3 11.51 -7.75 10.95
C ASP A 3 11.61 -6.38 10.28
N PHE A 4 10.48 -5.84 9.81
CA PHE A 4 10.42 -4.50 9.20
C PHE A 4 10.77 -3.43 10.22
N PHE A 5 10.11 -3.42 11.38
CA PHE A 5 10.36 -2.44 12.43
C PHE A 5 11.75 -2.59 13.05
N ASN A 6 12.22 -3.83 13.23
CA ASN A 6 13.58 -4.10 13.67
C ASN A 6 14.60 -3.50 12.68
N TYR A 7 14.45 -3.74 11.38
CA TYR A 7 15.31 -3.18 10.36
C TYR A 7 15.29 -1.65 10.38
N ILE A 8 14.13 -0.99 10.28
CA ILE A 8 14.10 0.49 10.24
C ILE A 8 14.64 1.13 11.53
N SER A 9 14.41 0.51 12.70
CA SER A 9 14.93 1.02 13.97
C SER A 9 16.47 0.96 14.08
N SER A 10 17.09 0.06 13.31
CA SER A 10 18.55 -0.04 13.21
C SER A 10 19.16 1.02 12.29
N GLN A 11 18.36 1.63 11.40
CA GLN A 11 18.86 2.57 10.39
C GLN A 11 18.75 4.03 10.83
N GLU A 12 17.58 4.43 11.35
CA GLU A 12 17.34 5.83 11.73
C GLU A 12 16.31 5.94 12.86
N LYS A 13 16.31 7.10 13.54
CA LYS A 13 15.32 7.45 14.56
C LYS A 13 14.42 8.57 14.00
N PRO A 14 13.24 8.24 13.45
CA PRO A 14 12.38 9.24 12.86
C PRO A 14 11.78 10.16 13.93
N LYS A 15 11.67 11.45 13.62
CA LYS A 15 10.88 12.37 14.44
C LYS A 15 9.39 12.13 14.24
N THR A 16 9.00 11.81 13.02
CA THR A 16 7.60 11.57 12.64
C THR A 16 7.49 10.36 11.71
N ILE A 17 6.50 9.50 11.97
CA ILE A 17 6.07 8.43 11.06
C ILE A 17 4.68 8.78 10.54
N VAL A 18 4.58 9.04 9.24
CA VAL A 18 3.29 9.15 8.55
C VAL A 18 2.83 7.76 8.15
N ILE A 19 1.63 7.36 8.55
CA ILE A 19 1.07 6.04 8.26
C ILE A 19 -0.02 6.22 7.21
N LEU A 20 0.14 5.62 6.05
CA LEU A 20 -0.85 5.59 4.98
C LEU A 20 -1.55 4.24 4.98
N SER A 21 -2.87 4.25 5.00
CA SER A 21 -3.71 3.04 4.97
C SER A 21 -4.90 3.29 4.05
N PRO A 22 -5.45 2.26 3.38
CA PRO A 22 -6.79 2.35 2.81
C PRO A 22 -7.84 2.76 3.85
N ASP A 23 -8.95 3.33 3.38
CA ASP A 23 -10.20 3.46 4.13
C ASP A 23 -11.10 2.24 3.82
N HIS A 24 -10.85 1.11 4.50
CA HIS A 24 -11.57 -0.14 4.23
C HIS A 24 -13.08 -0.05 4.50
N PHE A 25 -13.48 0.86 5.40
CA PHE A 25 -14.87 1.06 5.79
C PHE A 25 -15.61 2.05 4.88
N GLN A 26 -14.96 2.57 3.83
CA GLN A 26 -15.53 3.52 2.88
C GLN A 26 -16.13 4.77 3.57
N SER A 27 -15.52 5.19 4.68
CA SER A 27 -15.96 6.37 5.42
C SER A 27 -15.93 7.63 4.57
N GLY A 28 -14.98 7.76 3.63
CA GLY A 28 -14.93 8.90 2.70
C GLY A 28 -16.16 8.99 1.81
N ILE A 29 -16.67 7.84 1.36
CA ILE A 29 -17.91 7.76 0.57
C ILE A 29 -19.11 8.12 1.46
N LEU A 30 -19.17 7.58 2.69
CA LEU A 30 -20.24 7.87 3.64
C LEU A 30 -20.29 9.35 4.07
N MET A 31 -19.14 10.01 4.07
CA MET A 31 -19.01 11.45 4.35
C MET A 31 -19.31 12.32 3.12
N GLU A 32 -19.63 11.72 1.96
CA GLU A 32 -19.78 12.38 0.66
C GLU A 32 -18.59 13.30 0.33
N SER A 33 -17.39 12.93 0.80
CA SER A 33 -16.20 13.75 0.72
C SER A 33 -15.06 12.99 0.08
N ASN A 34 -14.63 13.45 -1.10
CA ASN A 34 -13.38 13.02 -1.72
C ASN A 34 -12.20 13.74 -1.00
N SER A 35 -11.94 13.27 0.22
CA SER A 35 -10.97 13.83 1.18
C SER A 35 -10.22 12.71 1.87
N PHE A 36 -8.93 12.90 2.14
CA PHE A 36 -8.18 12.03 3.03
C PHE A 36 -8.75 12.11 4.45
N ILE A 37 -8.63 11.05 5.24
CA ILE A 37 -9.16 11.02 6.61
C ILE A 37 -8.01 10.92 7.60
N THR A 38 -8.00 11.75 8.62
CA THR A 38 -7.00 11.69 9.69
C THR A 38 -7.66 11.93 11.05
N ILE A 39 -6.84 11.88 12.09
CA ILE A 39 -7.27 12.11 13.47
C ILE A 39 -7.38 13.61 13.77
N GLY A 40 -8.46 13.96 14.46
CA GLY A 40 -8.62 15.20 15.20
C GLY A 40 -8.15 15.03 16.62
N LEU A 41 -7.60 16.09 17.20
CA LEU A 41 -7.24 16.11 18.60
C LEU A 41 -8.34 16.82 19.37
N GLU A 42 -8.80 16.18 20.45
CA GLU A 42 -9.76 16.75 21.38
C GLU A 42 -9.03 17.07 22.70
N GLY A 43 -9.00 18.34 23.10
CA GLY A 43 -8.32 18.80 24.30
C GLY A 43 -6.80 19.01 24.14
N ASP A 44 -6.11 19.16 25.28
CA ASP A 44 -4.66 19.43 25.33
C ASP A 44 -3.79 18.18 25.12
N ASP A 45 -4.40 16.99 25.02
CA ASP A 45 -3.68 15.73 24.82
C ASP A 45 -3.41 15.48 23.33
N GLU A 46 -2.21 15.87 22.87
CA GLU A 46 -1.69 15.62 21.51
C GLU A 46 -1.32 14.13 21.29
N LYS A 47 -2.20 13.20 21.68
CA LYS A 47 -1.95 11.76 21.62
C LYS A 47 -3.08 10.99 20.97
N PHE A 48 -2.69 9.95 20.23
CA PHE A 48 -3.58 8.93 19.68
C PHE A 48 -3.05 7.57 20.07
N ASN A 49 -3.88 6.76 20.75
CA ASN A 49 -3.49 5.44 21.26
C ASN A 49 -2.17 5.44 22.06
N ASN A 50 -1.97 6.44 22.92
CA ASN A 50 -0.75 6.68 23.72
C ASN A 50 0.53 7.04 22.93
N LEU A 51 0.43 7.34 21.63
CA LEU A 51 1.52 7.87 20.82
C LEU A 51 1.28 9.35 20.52
N LYS A 52 2.34 10.14 20.47
CA LYS A 52 2.25 11.58 20.15
C LYS A 52 1.82 11.76 18.70
N VAL A 53 1.05 12.80 18.41
CA VAL A 53 0.59 13.12 17.06
C VAL A 53 1.36 14.32 16.52
N ASP A 54 1.75 14.29 15.25
CA ASP A 54 2.38 15.46 14.61
C ASP A 54 1.32 16.52 14.24
N THR A 55 1.01 17.38 15.19
CA THR A 55 -0.02 18.43 15.07
C THR A 55 0.35 19.52 14.07
N LEU A 56 1.65 19.83 13.98
CA LEU A 56 2.17 20.81 13.04
C LEU A 56 2.02 20.32 11.60
N LEU A 57 2.43 19.08 11.30
CA LEU A 57 2.25 18.49 9.98
C LEU A 57 0.77 18.33 9.64
N SER A 58 -0.06 17.85 10.59
CA SER A 58 -1.51 17.75 10.41
C SER A 58 -2.11 19.10 10.00
N GLY A 59 -1.78 20.18 10.73
CA GLY A 59 -2.25 21.53 10.41
C GLY A 59 -1.80 22.06 9.04
N LYS A 60 -0.65 21.62 8.52
CA LYS A 60 -0.20 21.93 7.16
C LYS A 60 -0.99 21.15 6.11
N LEU A 61 -1.20 19.86 6.34
CA LEU A 61 -2.02 19.01 5.47
C LEU A 61 -3.44 19.56 5.32
N PHE A 62 -4.07 20.00 6.41
CA PHE A 62 -5.41 20.61 6.37
C PHE A 62 -5.50 21.88 5.52
N LYS A 63 -4.42 22.65 5.43
CA LYS A 63 -4.40 23.91 4.66
C LYS A 63 -4.20 23.68 3.17
N GLU A 64 -3.47 22.63 2.80
CA GLU A 64 -3.01 22.40 1.44
C GLU A 64 -3.72 21.22 0.74
N ASN A 65 -4.45 20.40 1.50
CA ASN A 65 -5.11 19.19 1.01
C ASN A 65 -6.56 19.11 1.50
N LYS A 66 -7.39 18.36 0.77
CA LYS A 66 -8.73 17.99 1.24
C LYS A 66 -8.62 16.91 2.30
N MET A 67 -8.82 17.30 3.55
CA MET A 67 -8.69 16.44 4.72
C MET A 67 -10.01 16.46 5.51
N ALA A 68 -10.37 15.33 6.10
CA ALA A 68 -11.48 15.15 7.02
C ALA A 68 -10.97 14.60 8.36
N LEU A 69 -11.63 14.98 9.45
CA LEU A 69 -11.33 14.50 10.80
C LEU A 69 -12.32 13.42 11.19
N ASN A 70 -11.82 12.21 11.49
CA ASN A 70 -12.66 11.13 11.99
C ASN A 70 -11.84 10.12 12.82
N ASN A 71 -11.76 10.34 14.13
CA ASN A 71 -10.98 9.48 15.03
C ASN A 71 -11.51 8.06 15.06
N SER A 72 -12.84 7.91 15.03
CA SER A 72 -13.51 6.62 15.06
C SER A 72 -13.13 5.77 13.86
N THR A 73 -13.14 6.34 12.65
CA THR A 73 -12.68 5.61 11.45
C THR A 73 -11.21 5.22 11.55
N VAL A 74 -10.33 6.15 11.99
CA VAL A 74 -8.90 5.87 12.07
C VAL A 74 -8.57 4.80 13.12
N ILE A 75 -9.27 4.77 14.26
CA ILE A 75 -9.06 3.76 15.29
C ILE A 75 -9.65 2.40 14.94
N THR A 76 -10.64 2.34 14.03
CA THR A 76 -11.16 1.07 13.52
C THR A 76 -10.31 0.51 12.37
N GLU A 77 -9.53 1.34 11.68
CA GLU A 77 -8.73 0.91 10.54
C GLU A 77 -7.58 -0.03 10.97
N HIS A 78 -7.57 -1.24 10.42
CA HIS A 78 -6.62 -2.28 10.75
C HIS A 78 -5.21 -1.97 10.23
N GLY A 79 -5.08 -1.35 9.06
CA GLY A 79 -3.76 -0.94 8.53
C GLY A 79 -3.06 0.10 9.41
N VAL A 80 -3.80 0.91 10.17
CA VAL A 80 -3.23 1.82 11.17
C VAL A 80 -2.96 1.06 12.47
N THR A 81 -4.00 0.45 13.04
CA THR A 81 -3.93 -0.12 14.40
C THR A 81 -2.96 -1.29 14.53
N ALA A 82 -2.75 -2.08 13.48
CA ALA A 82 -1.78 -3.17 13.47
C ALA A 82 -0.32 -2.68 13.63
N LEU A 83 -0.01 -1.46 13.17
CA LEU A 83 1.34 -0.89 13.23
C LEU A 83 1.64 -0.20 14.57
N LEU A 84 0.63 0.30 15.28
CA LEU A 84 0.82 1.12 16.49
C LEU A 84 1.60 0.41 17.61
N PRO A 85 1.37 -0.89 17.93
CA PRO A 85 2.15 -1.59 18.93
C PRO A 85 3.64 -1.68 18.58
N TYR A 86 3.97 -1.87 17.29
CA TYR A 86 5.34 -1.92 16.82
C TYR A 86 6.00 -0.53 16.85
N ILE A 87 5.29 0.51 16.42
CA ILE A 87 5.78 1.90 16.54
C ILE A 87 6.06 2.23 18.01
N LYS A 88 5.17 1.88 18.93
CA LYS A 88 5.37 2.11 20.37
C LYS A 88 6.58 1.36 20.93
N LYS A 89 6.80 0.12 20.48
CA LYS A 89 7.93 -0.72 20.91
C LYS A 89 9.27 -0.19 20.40
N TYR A 90 9.35 0.15 19.11
CA TYR A 90 10.60 0.49 18.43
C TYR A 90 10.91 1.99 18.43
N PHE A 91 9.88 2.84 18.51
CA PHE A 91 9.95 4.29 18.37
C PHE A 91 9.06 5.03 19.38
N PRO A 92 9.23 4.82 20.71
CA PRO A 92 8.33 5.35 21.74
C PRO A 92 8.27 6.88 21.80
N GLU A 93 9.28 7.57 21.28
CA GLU A 93 9.38 9.04 21.30
C GLU A 93 8.92 9.71 19.99
N THR A 94 8.65 8.91 18.96
CA THR A 94 8.30 9.38 17.63
C THR A 94 6.84 9.82 17.56
N ASN A 95 6.59 10.91 16.85
CA ASN A 95 5.25 11.36 16.52
C ASN A 95 4.66 10.50 15.41
N ILE A 96 3.35 10.26 15.42
CA ILE A 96 2.64 9.60 14.33
C ILE A 96 1.68 10.55 13.64
N LEU A 97 1.39 10.26 12.38
CA LEU A 97 0.29 10.88 11.66
C LEU A 97 -0.38 9.85 10.75
N PRO A 98 -1.45 9.18 11.21
CA PRO A 98 -2.22 8.26 10.38
C PRO A 98 -3.10 9.03 9.39
N ILE A 99 -3.11 8.58 8.14
CA ILE A 99 -3.90 9.14 7.04
C ILE A 99 -4.52 7.97 6.28
N LEU A 100 -5.85 7.95 6.24
CA LEU A 100 -6.60 7.01 5.43
C LEU A 100 -6.85 7.58 4.06
N ILE A 101 -6.82 6.69 3.07
CA ILE A 101 -6.95 7.01 1.66
C ILE A 101 -8.21 6.31 1.11
N PRO A 102 -9.31 7.06 0.90
CA PRO A 102 -10.46 6.56 0.17
C PRO A 102 -10.11 6.09 -1.25
N ALA A 103 -10.86 5.12 -1.76
CA ALA A 103 -10.59 4.49 -3.05
C ALA A 103 -10.73 5.45 -4.25
N ASP A 104 -11.52 6.52 -4.12
CA ASP A 104 -11.79 7.52 -5.15
C ASP A 104 -10.79 8.70 -5.16
N ILE A 105 -9.82 8.72 -4.24
CA ILE A 105 -8.71 9.68 -4.26
C ILE A 105 -7.91 9.52 -5.56
N THR A 106 -7.70 10.61 -6.28
CA THR A 106 -6.96 10.63 -7.54
C THR A 106 -5.44 10.62 -7.34
N LYS A 107 -4.69 10.30 -8.42
CA LYS A 107 -3.22 10.33 -8.42
C LYS A 107 -2.72 11.73 -8.08
N GLU A 108 -3.35 12.76 -8.63
CA GLU A 108 -2.98 14.17 -8.45
C GLU A 108 -3.17 14.60 -6.99
N GLN A 109 -4.23 14.12 -6.31
CA GLN A 109 -4.41 14.35 -4.87
C GLN A 109 -3.32 13.67 -4.05
N VAL A 110 -2.92 12.45 -4.41
CA VAL A 110 -1.79 11.76 -3.76
C VAL A 110 -0.47 12.51 -3.99
N GLU A 111 -0.23 13.01 -5.20
CA GLU A 111 0.96 13.81 -5.51
C GLU A 111 1.02 15.09 -4.67
N GLN A 112 -0.12 15.79 -4.53
CA GLN A 112 -0.22 16.98 -3.69
C GLN A 112 0.00 16.64 -2.21
N LEU A 113 -0.58 15.54 -1.71
CA LEU A 113 -0.37 15.07 -0.33
C LEU A 113 1.11 14.83 -0.05
N VAL A 114 1.78 14.07 -0.92
CA VAL A 114 3.20 13.74 -0.77
C VAL A 114 4.07 14.98 -0.83
N LYS A 115 3.76 15.92 -1.74
CA LYS A 115 4.48 17.19 -1.85
C LYS A 115 4.36 18.00 -0.56
N THR A 116 3.14 18.15 -0.01
CA THR A 116 2.96 18.85 1.27
C THR A 116 3.73 18.16 2.40
N ILE A 117 3.76 16.82 2.45
CA ILE A 117 4.57 16.08 3.43
C ILE A 117 6.06 16.39 3.23
N ASP A 118 6.59 16.32 2.02
CA ASP A 118 8.01 16.57 1.71
C ASP A 118 8.46 17.98 2.08
N GLU A 119 7.66 19.00 1.73
CA GLU A 119 7.96 20.41 1.95
C GLU A 119 7.84 20.84 3.42
N ASN A 120 7.03 20.14 4.23
CA ASN A 120 6.77 20.47 5.64
C ASN A 120 7.42 19.51 6.64
N THR A 121 8.28 18.58 6.18
CA THR A 121 8.98 17.63 7.07
C THR A 121 10.49 17.66 6.89
N LEU A 122 11.20 17.25 7.95
CA LEU A 122 12.65 17.10 7.95
C LEU A 122 13.07 15.77 7.32
N LEU A 123 14.39 15.58 7.11
CA LEU A 123 14.96 14.34 6.57
C LEU A 123 14.68 13.10 7.43
N ASN A 124 14.38 13.27 8.72
CA ASN A 124 14.06 12.19 9.64
C ASN A 124 12.54 11.90 9.75
N THR A 125 11.80 12.09 8.66
CA THR A 125 10.42 11.61 8.54
C THR A 125 10.38 10.36 7.69
N ILE A 126 9.66 9.34 8.16
CA ILE A 126 9.37 8.12 7.40
C ILE A 126 7.90 8.13 7.02
N VAL A 127 7.60 7.70 5.79
CA VAL A 127 6.23 7.41 5.34
C VAL A 127 6.11 5.90 5.20
N VAL A 128 5.15 5.30 5.89
CA VAL A 128 4.86 3.86 5.88
C VAL A 128 3.51 3.65 5.22
N ALA A 129 3.45 2.80 4.20
CA ALA A 129 2.20 2.33 3.62
C ALA A 129 1.86 0.96 4.22
N SER A 130 0.67 0.83 4.82
CA SER A 130 0.08 -0.45 5.22
C SER A 130 -0.94 -0.85 4.16
N VAL A 131 -0.59 -1.84 3.35
CA VAL A 131 -1.32 -2.22 2.13
C VAL A 131 -1.24 -3.74 2.01
N ASP A 132 -2.38 -4.40 1.88
CA ASP A 132 -2.43 -5.81 1.51
C ASP A 132 -2.22 -5.96 0.00
N PHE A 133 -1.41 -6.96 -0.37
CA PHE A 133 -1.21 -7.34 -1.77
C PHE A 133 -2.39 -8.18 -2.24
N SER A 134 -2.18 -9.07 -3.21
CA SER A 134 -3.19 -9.99 -3.72
C SER A 134 -3.93 -10.66 -2.55
N HIS A 135 -5.26 -10.51 -2.50
CA HIS A 135 -6.14 -11.07 -1.46
C HIS A 135 -7.32 -11.78 -2.14
N TYR A 136 -7.88 -12.83 -1.51
CA TYR A 136 -8.96 -13.68 -2.06
C TYR A 136 -8.61 -14.41 -3.37
N LEU A 137 -7.33 -14.65 -3.62
CA LEU A 137 -6.85 -15.44 -4.75
C LEU A 137 -6.15 -16.71 -4.28
N PRO A 138 -6.22 -17.81 -5.05
CA PRO A 138 -5.33 -18.95 -4.85
C PRO A 138 -3.85 -18.51 -4.94
N SER A 139 -2.95 -19.16 -4.19
CA SER A 139 -1.55 -18.74 -4.07
C SER A 139 -0.87 -18.47 -5.43
N ARG A 140 -1.06 -19.34 -6.43
CA ARG A 140 -0.44 -19.13 -7.76
C ARG A 140 -0.97 -17.91 -8.51
N ALA A 141 -2.25 -17.60 -8.33
CA ALA A 141 -2.86 -16.40 -8.91
C ALA A 141 -2.35 -15.15 -8.19
N ALA A 142 -2.25 -15.21 -6.86
CA ALA A 142 -1.64 -14.16 -6.05
C ALA A 142 -0.17 -13.92 -6.47
N ASP A 143 0.64 -14.98 -6.67
CA ASP A 143 2.04 -14.86 -7.09
C ASP A 143 2.21 -14.15 -8.44
N PHE A 144 1.32 -14.45 -9.40
CA PHE A 144 1.31 -13.79 -10.71
C PHE A 144 1.07 -12.29 -10.57
N HIS A 145 0.06 -11.90 -9.79
CA HIS A 145 -0.28 -10.51 -9.54
C HIS A 145 0.78 -9.79 -8.71
N ASP A 146 1.29 -10.43 -7.66
CA ASP A 146 2.37 -9.92 -6.83
C ASP A 146 3.62 -9.63 -7.65
N THR A 147 3.99 -10.52 -8.57
CA THR A 147 5.13 -10.31 -9.46
C THR A 147 5.00 -8.99 -10.22
N LYS A 148 3.79 -8.70 -10.75
CA LYS A 148 3.52 -7.43 -11.41
C LYS A 148 3.56 -6.25 -10.43
N SER A 149 2.88 -6.37 -9.29
CA SER A 149 2.76 -5.32 -8.27
C SER A 149 4.12 -4.93 -7.70
N ILE A 150 4.94 -5.91 -7.35
CA ILE A 150 6.32 -5.75 -6.86
C ILE A 150 7.17 -5.06 -7.92
N ARG A 151 7.14 -5.50 -9.19
CA ARG A 151 7.89 -4.85 -10.26
C ARG A 151 7.49 -3.38 -10.43
N VAL A 152 6.19 -3.08 -10.50
CA VAL A 152 5.67 -1.70 -10.63
C VAL A 152 6.14 -0.84 -9.46
N LEU A 153 6.09 -1.39 -8.24
CA LEU A 153 6.57 -0.74 -7.03
C LEU A 153 8.08 -0.49 -7.10
N LEU A 154 8.89 -1.51 -7.29
CA LEU A 154 10.36 -1.41 -7.27
C LEU A 154 10.90 -0.49 -8.37
N ASN A 155 10.37 -0.59 -9.59
CA ASN A 155 10.78 0.24 -10.73
C ASN A 155 10.12 1.64 -10.78
N PHE A 156 9.21 1.92 -9.85
CA PHE A 156 8.39 3.13 -9.83
C PHE A 156 7.71 3.43 -11.18
N GLU A 157 7.02 2.43 -11.74
CA GLU A 157 6.30 2.56 -13.00
C GLU A 157 4.99 3.31 -12.81
N LYS A 158 5.09 4.64 -12.70
CA LYS A 158 4.00 5.55 -12.30
C LYS A 158 2.65 5.30 -12.98
N GLU A 159 2.66 4.94 -14.26
CA GLU A 159 1.43 4.77 -15.04
C GLU A 159 0.74 3.42 -14.78
N ASN A 160 1.43 2.47 -14.15
CA ASN A 160 0.91 1.12 -13.90
C ASN A 160 0.31 0.94 -12.49
N PHE A 161 0.51 1.89 -11.56
CA PHE A 161 0.01 1.76 -10.18
C PHE A 161 -1.51 1.58 -10.10
N LYS A 162 -2.31 2.24 -10.94
CA LYS A 162 -3.77 2.04 -10.92
C LYS A 162 -4.21 0.63 -11.34
N ASN A 163 -3.31 -0.12 -11.97
CA ASN A 163 -3.59 -1.41 -12.60
C ASN A 163 -2.87 -2.57 -11.89
N ILE A 164 -2.43 -2.41 -10.65
CA ILE A 164 -1.87 -3.50 -9.83
C ILE A 164 -2.90 -4.04 -8.85
N GLU A 165 -2.75 -5.31 -8.46
CA GLU A 165 -3.67 -5.99 -7.54
C GLU A 165 -3.21 -5.81 -6.09
N VAL A 166 -3.69 -4.71 -5.49
CA VAL A 166 -3.48 -4.34 -4.10
C VAL A 166 -4.75 -3.65 -3.60
N ASP A 167 -4.94 -3.57 -2.27
CA ASP A 167 -6.08 -2.86 -1.68
C ASP A 167 -5.98 -1.32 -1.85
N CYS A 168 -4.76 -0.76 -1.88
CA CYS A 168 -4.51 0.68 -1.95
C CYS A 168 -3.27 1.02 -2.79
N TRP A 169 -3.45 1.17 -4.10
CA TRP A 169 -2.34 1.59 -4.98
C TRP A 169 -1.87 3.01 -4.66
N GLN A 170 -2.77 3.86 -4.15
CA GLN A 170 -2.50 5.24 -3.78
C GLN A 170 -1.42 5.32 -2.69
N ALA A 171 -1.52 4.50 -1.65
CA ALA A 171 -0.53 4.46 -0.56
C ALA A 171 0.84 4.00 -1.07
N LEU A 172 0.88 2.97 -1.93
CA LEU A 172 2.12 2.50 -2.56
C LEU A 172 2.75 3.56 -3.49
N TYR A 173 1.93 4.25 -4.27
CA TYR A 173 2.39 5.36 -5.11
C TYR A 173 2.96 6.50 -4.25
N ALA A 174 2.28 6.82 -3.15
CA ALA A 174 2.69 7.89 -2.24
C ALA A 174 4.07 7.63 -1.63
N VAL A 175 4.31 6.43 -1.08
CA VAL A 175 5.62 6.10 -0.49
C VAL A 175 6.74 6.11 -1.52
N ARG A 176 6.47 5.65 -2.75
CA ARG A 176 7.50 5.69 -3.82
C ARG A 176 7.79 7.09 -4.30
N LEU A 177 6.77 7.93 -4.43
CA LEU A 177 6.95 9.33 -4.80
C LEU A 177 7.75 10.06 -3.72
N PHE A 178 7.41 9.84 -2.44
CA PHE A 178 8.14 10.43 -1.32
C PHE A 178 9.60 9.98 -1.31
N ALA A 179 9.85 8.67 -1.48
CA ALA A 179 11.21 8.12 -1.58
C ALA A 179 12.01 8.76 -2.73
N LYS A 180 11.38 8.98 -3.89
CA LYS A 180 11.99 9.68 -5.02
C LYS A 180 12.34 11.14 -4.69
N LEU A 181 11.42 11.90 -4.09
CA LEU A 181 11.67 13.29 -3.69
C LEU A 181 12.84 13.39 -2.70
N ARG A 182 12.98 12.40 -1.81
CA ARG A 182 14.08 12.29 -0.85
C ARG A 182 15.35 11.63 -1.39
N GLN A 183 15.42 11.29 -2.69
CA GLN A 183 16.57 10.60 -3.31
C GLN A 183 16.90 9.23 -2.66
N LYS A 184 15.90 8.61 -2.01
CA LYS A 184 15.98 7.31 -1.35
C LYS A 184 15.40 6.21 -2.24
N GLU A 185 15.90 6.01 -3.46
CA GLU A 185 15.24 5.11 -4.44
C GLU A 185 15.69 3.64 -4.37
N THR A 186 16.67 3.29 -3.54
CA THR A 186 17.24 1.92 -3.50
C THR A 186 16.37 1.01 -2.62
N PRO A 187 15.79 -0.07 -3.15
CA PRO A 187 14.99 -0.99 -2.35
C PRO A 187 15.86 -1.91 -1.49
N HIS A 188 15.38 -2.18 -0.28
CA HIS A 188 15.84 -3.25 0.58
C HIS A 188 14.63 -4.14 0.90
N ILE A 189 14.58 -5.31 0.27
CA ILE A 189 13.47 -6.25 0.41
C ILE A 189 13.67 -7.03 1.71
N ILE A 190 12.69 -6.96 2.60
CA ILE A 190 12.69 -7.66 3.88
C ILE A 190 12.03 -9.03 3.73
N ALA A 191 10.87 -9.08 3.07
CA ALA A 191 10.13 -10.32 2.89
C ALA A 191 9.11 -10.25 1.75
N HIS A 192 8.84 -11.39 1.14
CA HIS A 192 7.64 -11.68 0.35
C HIS A 192 7.08 -13.01 0.86
N LYS A 193 5.83 -13.02 1.32
CA LYS A 193 5.15 -14.17 1.94
C LYS A 193 3.69 -14.20 1.56
N ASN A 194 3.08 -15.36 1.66
CA ASN A 194 1.64 -15.54 1.54
C ASN A 194 1.08 -16.16 2.83
N SER A 195 -0.19 -15.88 3.15
CA SER A 195 -0.91 -16.52 4.27
C SER A 195 -0.80 -18.05 4.30
N ALA A 196 -0.73 -18.70 3.14
CA ALA A 196 -0.55 -20.15 3.01
C ALA A 196 0.83 -20.62 3.50
N ASP A 197 1.88 -19.78 3.44
CA ASP A 197 3.23 -20.11 3.92
C ASP A 197 3.27 -20.37 5.43
N PHE A 198 2.30 -19.83 6.17
CA PHE A 198 2.20 -20.01 7.62
C PHE A 198 1.34 -21.22 8.01
N LEU A 199 0.52 -21.72 7.08
CA LEU A 199 -0.46 -22.77 7.33
C LEU A 199 -0.07 -24.11 6.67
N ASN A 200 0.89 -24.12 5.74
CA ASN A 200 1.30 -25.31 4.96
C ASN A 200 0.11 -26.03 4.28
N LEU A 201 -0.88 -25.28 3.80
CA LEU A 201 -2.08 -25.78 3.14
C LEU A 201 -2.30 -25.05 1.81
N GLU A 202 -2.79 -25.76 0.79
CA GLU A 202 -3.34 -25.10 -0.40
C GLU A 202 -4.72 -24.52 -0.03
N LEU A 203 -4.85 -23.21 -0.11
CA LEU A 203 -6.07 -22.48 0.20
C LEU A 203 -6.66 -21.88 -1.08
N GLU A 204 -7.99 -21.91 -1.18
CA GLU A 204 -8.73 -21.28 -2.28
C GLU A 204 -8.65 -19.75 -2.24
N GLU A 205 -8.48 -19.19 -1.03
CA GLU A 205 -8.35 -17.76 -0.79
C GLU A 205 -7.14 -17.51 0.11
N THR A 206 -6.25 -16.63 -0.34
CA THR A 206 -5.04 -16.24 0.40
C THR A 206 -4.84 -14.73 0.37
N THR A 207 -4.02 -14.24 1.29
CA THR A 207 -3.50 -12.87 1.28
C THR A 207 -1.98 -12.88 1.20
N SER A 208 -1.43 -12.08 0.28
CA SER A 208 0.01 -11.87 0.12
C SER A 208 0.52 -10.66 0.90
N TYR A 209 1.79 -10.74 1.30
CA TYR A 209 2.51 -9.73 2.07
C TYR A 209 3.87 -9.46 1.43
N PHE A 210 4.12 -8.20 1.07
CA PHE A 210 5.42 -7.74 0.60
C PHE A 210 5.94 -6.62 1.49
N SER A 211 7.18 -6.76 1.97
CA SER A 211 7.82 -5.82 2.87
C SER A 211 9.13 -5.32 2.27
N VAL A 212 9.21 -4.00 2.06
CA VAL A 212 10.35 -3.33 1.42
C VAL A 212 10.58 -1.96 2.07
N VAL A 213 11.85 -1.55 2.15
CA VAL A 213 12.25 -0.20 2.56
C VAL A 213 13.04 0.45 1.44
N PHE A 214 12.78 1.73 1.18
CA PHE A 214 13.51 2.51 0.18
C PHE A 214 14.49 3.45 0.87
N ARG A 215 15.78 3.35 0.51
CA ARG A 215 16.90 4.05 1.16
C ARG A 215 17.82 4.72 0.14
N GLU A 216 18.73 5.55 0.64
CA GLU A 216 19.81 6.12 -0.16
C GLU A 216 20.68 5.01 -0.75
N ASN A 217 21.23 5.26 -1.94
CA ASN A 217 22.14 4.34 -2.58
C ASN A 217 23.48 4.37 -1.83
N LYS A 218 23.74 3.36 -0.98
CA LYS A 218 25.09 3.12 -0.46
C LYS A 218 25.86 2.40 -1.56
N SER A 219 26.88 3.05 -2.09
CA SER A 219 27.70 2.67 -3.25
C SER A 219 28.40 1.29 -3.21
N GLU A 220 28.06 0.38 -2.29
CA GLU A 220 28.75 -0.89 -2.08
C GLU A 220 27.86 -2.13 -1.89
N GLU A 221 26.53 -2.03 -1.93
CA GLU A 221 25.70 -3.24 -1.97
C GLU A 221 25.48 -3.71 -3.41
N ILE A 222 26.45 -4.48 -3.89
CA ILE A 222 26.30 -5.33 -5.08
C ILE A 222 25.13 -6.29 -4.80
N PHE A 223 24.01 -6.06 -5.51
CA PHE A 223 22.84 -6.93 -5.58
C PHE A 223 23.28 -8.38 -5.81
N SER A 224 23.40 -9.17 -4.75
CA SER A 224 23.82 -10.57 -4.82
C SER A 224 22.91 -11.53 -4.06
N SER A 225 21.74 -11.08 -3.58
CA SER A 225 20.81 -12.00 -2.91
C SER A 225 19.31 -11.74 -3.12
N SER A 226 18.90 -10.81 -3.99
CA SER A 226 17.50 -10.70 -4.39
C SER A 226 17.30 -11.35 -5.76
N THR A 227 16.53 -12.44 -5.80
CA THR A 227 16.00 -13.12 -6.99
C THR A 227 15.09 -12.25 -7.87
N VAL A 228 15.01 -10.94 -7.60
CA VAL A 228 14.25 -10.00 -8.42
C VAL A 228 15.23 -9.37 -9.40
N GLU A 229 15.27 -9.92 -10.61
CA GLU A 229 15.98 -9.32 -11.72
C GLU A 229 15.55 -7.86 -11.87
N ALA A 230 16.52 -6.94 -11.89
CA ALA A 230 16.26 -5.54 -12.18
C ALA A 230 15.74 -5.43 -13.63
N PHE A 231 14.42 -5.35 -13.78
CA PHE A 231 13.77 -5.28 -15.08
C PHE A 231 14.05 -3.92 -15.74
N ASN A 232 15.04 -3.89 -16.63
CA ASN A 232 15.56 -2.65 -17.23
C ASN A 232 14.91 -2.25 -18.57
N GLU A 233 13.72 -2.76 -18.90
CA GLU A 233 13.01 -2.41 -20.14
C GLU A 233 11.49 -2.31 -19.91
N ARG A 234 10.74 -1.82 -20.91
CA ARG A 234 9.28 -1.71 -20.88
C ARG A 234 8.65 -3.12 -20.79
N VAL A 235 8.57 -3.67 -19.58
CA VAL A 235 7.98 -4.99 -19.35
C VAL A 235 6.46 -4.93 -19.56
N LYS A 236 5.95 -5.93 -20.28
CA LYS A 236 4.52 -6.20 -20.42
C LYS A 236 4.21 -7.50 -19.70
N THR A 237 3.17 -7.47 -18.88
CA THR A 237 2.60 -8.69 -18.30
C THR A 237 1.61 -9.24 -19.31
N VAL A 238 1.76 -10.50 -19.70
CA VAL A 238 0.84 -11.22 -20.58
C VAL A 238 0.39 -12.47 -19.86
N LEU A 239 -0.93 -12.67 -19.77
CA LEU A 239 -1.50 -13.94 -19.34
C LEU A 239 -1.85 -14.76 -20.57
N LEU A 240 -1.14 -15.88 -20.74
CA LEU A 240 -1.49 -16.88 -21.73
C LEU A 240 -2.37 -17.93 -21.05
N VAL A 241 -3.60 -18.04 -21.55
CA VAL A 241 -4.52 -19.12 -21.21
C VAL A 241 -4.47 -20.15 -22.34
N GLY A 242 -4.62 -21.43 -22.00
CA GLY A 242 -4.76 -22.48 -23.01
C GLY A 242 -6.08 -22.34 -23.79
N ASP A 243 -6.47 -23.41 -24.47
CA ASP A 243 -7.71 -23.41 -25.25
C ASP A 243 -8.94 -23.18 -24.35
N ILE A 244 -9.63 -22.05 -24.57
CA ILE A 244 -10.91 -21.77 -23.93
C ILE A 244 -12.04 -22.17 -24.89
N MET A 245 -12.77 -23.23 -24.56
CA MET A 245 -13.97 -23.62 -25.31
C MET A 245 -15.21 -22.86 -24.82
N LEU A 246 -15.59 -21.80 -25.55
CA LEU A 246 -16.79 -20.99 -25.28
C LEU A 246 -18.03 -21.46 -26.07
N ASP A 247 -18.04 -22.68 -26.58
CA ASP A 247 -19.09 -23.25 -27.42
C ASP A 247 -20.07 -24.15 -26.62
N ARG A 248 -21.08 -24.74 -27.30
CA ARG A 248 -22.03 -25.73 -26.79
C ARG A 248 -22.83 -25.21 -25.59
N GLY A 249 -22.68 -25.85 -24.43
CA GLY A 249 -23.37 -25.47 -23.20
C GLY A 249 -22.98 -24.07 -22.73
N VAL A 250 -21.71 -23.68 -22.91
CA VAL A 250 -21.22 -22.35 -22.54
C VAL A 250 -21.84 -21.29 -23.44
N GLU A 251 -21.95 -21.56 -24.75
CA GLU A 251 -22.60 -20.66 -25.71
C GLU A 251 -24.07 -20.39 -25.34
N ASN A 252 -24.80 -21.45 -24.96
CA ASN A 252 -26.18 -21.31 -24.50
C ASN A 252 -26.29 -20.44 -23.25
N LEU A 253 -25.39 -20.61 -22.28
CA LEU A 253 -25.36 -19.80 -21.06
C LEU A 253 -24.98 -18.34 -21.35
N ILE A 254 -24.07 -18.10 -22.29
CA ILE A 254 -23.72 -16.75 -22.76
C ILE A 254 -24.94 -16.07 -23.39
N LYS A 255 -25.66 -16.76 -24.29
CA LYS A 255 -26.87 -16.24 -24.95
C LYS A 255 -27.99 -15.93 -23.96
N GLN A 256 -28.12 -16.72 -22.90
CA GLN A 256 -29.15 -16.54 -21.87
C GLN A 256 -28.83 -15.42 -20.87
N ASN A 257 -27.56 -15.21 -20.55
CA ASN A 257 -27.15 -14.30 -19.47
C ASN A 257 -26.43 -13.06 -20.01
N SER A 258 -25.17 -13.20 -20.44
CA SER A 258 -24.38 -12.17 -21.10
C SER A 258 -23.08 -12.74 -21.65
N ILE A 259 -22.40 -12.00 -22.53
CA ILE A 259 -21.04 -12.32 -22.99
C ILE A 259 -20.01 -12.41 -21.84
N TYR A 260 -20.30 -11.79 -20.70
CA TYR A 260 -19.42 -11.79 -19.53
C TYR A 260 -19.64 -13.00 -18.63
N TYR A 261 -20.68 -13.81 -18.86
CA TYR A 261 -21.07 -14.92 -17.99
C TYR A 261 -19.93 -15.88 -17.63
N PRO A 262 -19.08 -16.34 -18.58
CA PRO A 262 -17.96 -17.24 -18.25
C PRO A 262 -16.92 -16.62 -17.32
N PHE A 263 -16.85 -15.30 -17.26
CA PHE A 263 -15.81 -14.55 -16.55
C PHE A 263 -16.28 -14.01 -15.20
N GLN A 264 -17.58 -14.08 -14.88
CA GLN A 264 -18.17 -13.48 -13.68
C GLN A 264 -17.51 -13.94 -12.38
N LYS A 265 -17.06 -15.20 -12.32
CA LYS A 265 -16.40 -15.78 -11.13
C LYS A 265 -14.88 -15.63 -11.10
N ILE A 266 -14.29 -15.09 -12.17
CA ILE A 266 -12.83 -14.89 -12.27
C ILE A 266 -12.45 -13.43 -12.53
N GLY A 267 -13.40 -12.50 -12.36
CA GLY A 267 -13.15 -11.07 -12.57
C GLY A 267 -11.97 -10.54 -11.76
N GLN A 268 -11.83 -11.01 -10.51
CA GLN A 268 -10.69 -10.65 -9.66
C GLN A 268 -9.36 -11.18 -10.20
N PHE A 269 -9.33 -12.43 -10.68
CA PHE A 269 -8.13 -12.99 -11.31
C PHE A 269 -7.70 -12.22 -12.56
N LEU A 270 -8.65 -11.66 -13.31
CA LEU A 270 -8.39 -10.89 -14.52
C LEU A 270 -8.07 -9.41 -14.26
N ARG A 271 -8.09 -8.95 -13.00
CA ARG A 271 -7.88 -7.54 -12.67
C ARG A 271 -6.45 -7.12 -12.99
N GLY A 272 -6.30 -6.01 -13.71
CA GLY A 272 -4.99 -5.48 -14.06
C GLY A 272 -4.23 -6.27 -15.13
N ILE A 273 -4.82 -7.28 -15.78
CA ILE A 273 -4.26 -7.93 -16.98
C ILE A 273 -4.62 -7.10 -18.21
#